data_AF-A0A7S2RV51-F1
#
_entry.id   AF-A0A7S2RV51-F1
#
_cell.length_a   1.000
_cell.length_b   1.000
_cell.length_c   1.000
_cell.angle_alpha   90.00
_cell.angle_beta   90.00
_cell.angle_gamma   90.00
#
_symmetry.space_group_name_H-M   'P 1'
#
loop_
_entity.id
_entity.type
_entity.pdbx_description
1 polymer ?
#
loop_
_entity_poly.entity_id
_entity_poly.type
_entity_poly.pdbx_seq_one_letter_code
_entity_poly.pdbx_strand_id
1 'polypeptide(L)'
;GQNEEDDILSILGANCTNPVLLCIDRPQSTQIDLNNACRRRTCKDDNNNIIPFVSIETAGVFGRAFCDFGPEFTVVDDDGETPKTTLLDNIIIAETQDSAVNNNDDN
;
A
#
# COMPACT_ATOMS: atom_id res chain seq x y z
N GLY A 1 -17.95 16.23 -18.25
CA GLY A 1 -18.55 17.38 -17.52
C GLY A 1 -18.77 17.03 -16.06
N GLN A 2 -19.78 16.19 -15.77
CA GLN A 2 -19.90 15.42 -14.52
C GLN A 2 -20.28 13.97 -14.85
N ASN A 3 -21.20 13.80 -15.81
CA ASN A 3 -21.63 12.48 -16.31
C ASN A 3 -20.48 11.56 -16.73
N GLU A 4 -19.47 12.09 -17.43
CA GLU A 4 -18.35 11.29 -17.93
C GLU A 4 -17.43 10.75 -16.82
N GLU A 5 -17.27 11.50 -15.71
CA GLU A 5 -16.48 11.05 -14.57
C GLU A 5 -17.22 9.97 -13.79
N ASP A 6 -18.51 10.15 -13.58
CA ASP A 6 -19.38 9.16 -12.96
C ASP A 6 -19.49 7.90 -13.82
N ASP A 7 -19.51 8.03 -15.15
CA ASP A 7 -19.51 6.91 -16.09
C ASP A 7 -18.20 6.10 -15.99
N ILE A 8 -17.03 6.76 -15.96
CA ILE A 8 -15.73 6.09 -15.78
C ILE A 8 -15.66 5.36 -14.44
N LEU A 9 -16.11 6.01 -13.36
CA LEU A 9 -16.12 5.40 -12.02
C LEU A 9 -17.14 4.26 -11.92
N SER A 10 -18.24 4.33 -12.67
CA SER A 10 -19.22 3.25 -12.75
C SER A 10 -18.65 2.03 -13.45
N ILE A 11 -17.85 2.21 -14.51
CA ILE A 11 -17.16 1.13 -15.21
C ILE A 11 -16.18 0.41 -14.27
N LEU A 12 -15.41 1.16 -13.49
CA LEU A 12 -14.47 0.60 -12.51
C LEU A 12 -15.19 -0.16 -11.38
N GLY A 13 -16.42 0.22 -11.04
CA GLY A 13 -17.22 -0.44 -10.02
C GLY A 13 -18.08 -1.61 -10.51
N ALA A 14 -18.25 -1.80 -11.83
CA ALA A 14 -19.28 -2.69 -12.34
C ALA A 14 -18.89 -4.17 -12.42
N ASN A 15 -17.60 -4.52 -12.61
CA ASN A 15 -17.14 -5.92 -12.72
C ASN A 15 -15.60 -6.09 -12.59
N CYS A 16 -14.88 -5.09 -12.06
CA CYS A 16 -13.42 -5.14 -11.99
C CYS A 16 -12.95 -5.63 -10.61
N THR A 17 -12.22 -6.75 -10.57
CA THR A 17 -11.43 -7.13 -9.41
C THR A 17 -10.23 -6.19 -9.30
N ASN A 18 -10.14 -5.41 -8.22
CA ASN A 18 -9.03 -4.49 -7.90
C ASN A 18 -8.71 -3.45 -9.00
N PRO A 19 -9.66 -2.54 -9.32
CA PRO A 19 -9.44 -1.49 -10.32
C PRO A 19 -8.38 -0.47 -9.88
N VAL A 20 -7.67 0.13 -10.83
CA VAL A 20 -6.76 1.28 -10.60
C VAL A 20 -7.07 2.36 -11.65
N LEU A 21 -7.13 3.63 -11.23
CA LEU A 21 -7.28 4.76 -12.14
C LEU A 21 -5.91 5.35 -12.50
N LEU A 22 -5.59 5.35 -13.80
CA LEU A 22 -4.38 5.98 -14.34
C LEU A 22 -4.74 7.31 -15.03
N CYS A 23 -4.16 8.41 -14.57
CA CYS A 23 -4.35 9.75 -15.11
C CYS A 23 -3.06 10.25 -15.77
N ILE A 24 -3.10 10.56 -17.05
CA ILE A 24 -1.91 10.91 -17.85
C ILE A 24 -2.06 12.31 -18.44
N ASP A 25 -1.06 13.17 -18.21
CA ASP A 25 -0.91 14.49 -18.84
C ASP A 25 -2.19 15.35 -18.79
N ARG A 26 -2.92 15.28 -17.66
CA ARG A 26 -4.12 16.09 -17.40
C ARG A 26 -3.78 17.33 -16.60
N PRO A 27 -4.57 18.43 -16.71
CA PRO A 27 -4.40 19.58 -15.83
C PRO A 27 -4.47 19.17 -14.35
N GLN A 28 -3.71 19.87 -13.51
CA GLN A 28 -3.63 19.57 -12.07
C GLN A 28 -5.00 19.57 -11.39
N SER A 29 -5.90 20.48 -11.79
CA SER A 29 -7.27 20.53 -11.25
C SER A 29 -8.02 19.21 -11.49
N THR A 30 -7.97 18.67 -12.71
CA THR A 30 -8.60 17.40 -13.06
C THR A 30 -8.00 16.23 -12.28
N GLN A 31 -6.68 16.23 -12.07
CA GLN A 31 -6.05 15.19 -11.25
C GLN A 31 -6.53 15.21 -9.81
N ILE A 32 -6.67 16.40 -9.22
CA ILE A 32 -7.20 16.58 -7.86
C ILE A 32 -8.65 16.07 -7.79
N ASP A 33 -9.48 16.45 -8.76
CA ASP A 33 -10.89 16.06 -8.79
C ASP A 33 -11.06 14.54 -8.93
N LEU A 34 -10.30 13.93 -9.85
CA LEU A 34 -10.29 12.47 -10.06
C LEU A 34 -9.76 11.72 -8.84
N ASN A 35 -8.65 12.16 -8.24
CA ASN A 35 -8.12 11.53 -7.04
C ASN A 35 -9.13 11.58 -5.87
N ASN A 36 -9.78 12.73 -5.69
CA ASN A 36 -10.83 12.89 -4.69
C ASN A 36 -12.05 12.01 -4.98
N ALA A 37 -12.40 11.79 -6.25
CA ALA A 37 -13.48 10.88 -6.62
C ALA A 37 -13.13 9.42 -6.32
N CYS A 38 -11.90 9.01 -6.62
CA CYS A 38 -11.35 7.69 -6.26
C CYS A 38 -11.41 7.42 -4.75
N ARG A 39 -11.04 8.40 -3.91
CA ARG A 39 -11.11 8.30 -2.44
C ARG A 39 -12.54 8.23 -1.89
N ARG A 40 -13.49 8.91 -2.55
CA ARG A 40 -14.89 8.98 -2.09
C ARG A 40 -15.67 7.69 -2.35
N ARG A 41 -15.19 6.83 -3.25
CA ARG A 41 -15.86 5.57 -3.54
C ARG A 41 -15.57 4.59 -2.40
N THR A 42 -16.62 4.26 -1.65
CA THR A 42 -16.69 3.04 -0.85
C THR A 42 -17.71 2.14 -1.54
N CYS A 43 -17.32 0.92 -1.94
CA CYS A 43 -18.30 -0.05 -2.39
C CYS A 43 -19.27 -0.34 -1.23
N LYS A 44 -20.56 -0.41 -1.56
CA LYS A 44 -21.65 -0.49 -0.57
C LYS A 44 -21.74 -1.83 0.15
N ASP A 45 -21.13 -2.86 -0.41
CA ASP A 45 -20.98 -4.16 0.23
C ASP A 45 -19.49 -4.36 0.51
N ASP A 46 -19.18 -4.41 1.79
CA ASP A 46 -17.95 -4.87 2.43
C ASP A 46 -16.63 -4.11 2.12
N ASN A 47 -16.14 -3.44 3.17
CA ASN A 47 -14.76 -2.97 3.37
C ASN A 47 -14.25 -1.88 2.42
N ASN A 48 -14.63 -0.62 2.67
CA ASN A 48 -13.82 0.59 2.42
C ASN A 48 -12.94 0.60 1.14
N ASN A 49 -13.44 0.05 0.02
CA ASN A 49 -12.62 -0.20 -1.15
C ASN A 49 -12.56 1.07 -2.00
N ILE A 50 -11.62 1.92 -1.64
CA ILE A 50 -11.16 3.04 -2.45
C ILE A 50 -10.57 2.51 -3.77
N ILE A 51 -10.58 3.35 -4.80
CA ILE A 51 -9.91 3.04 -6.05
C ILE A 51 -8.48 3.62 -5.96
N PRO A 52 -7.41 2.81 -6.02
CA PRO A 52 -6.05 3.33 -6.15
C PRO A 52 -5.91 4.26 -7.36
N PHE A 53 -5.20 5.37 -7.17
CA PHE A 53 -5.00 6.40 -8.18
C PHE A 53 -3.51 6.60 -8.47
N VAL A 54 -3.16 6.68 -9.75
CA VAL A 54 -1.82 7.02 -10.21
C VAL A 54 -1.93 8.15 -11.22
N SER A 55 -1.17 9.22 -11.02
CA SER A 55 -1.02 10.30 -11.99
C SER A 55 0.41 10.36 -12.52
N ILE A 56 0.54 10.59 -13.83
CA ILE A 56 1.82 10.75 -14.50
C ILE A 56 1.75 11.99 -15.38
N GLU A 57 2.79 12.81 -15.34
CA GLU A 57 2.98 13.92 -16.25
C GLU A 57 4.38 13.90 -16.85
N THR A 58 4.47 14.24 -18.13
CA THR A 58 5.74 14.40 -18.84
C THR A 58 5.83 15.79 -19.47
N ALA A 59 7.01 16.39 -19.42
CA ALA A 59 7.30 17.71 -19.98
C ALA A 59 8.72 17.72 -20.55
N GLY A 60 8.87 17.30 -21.81
CA GLY A 60 10.17 17.15 -22.46
C GLY A 60 11.01 16.07 -21.79
N VAL A 61 12.17 16.45 -21.22
CA VAL A 61 13.05 15.53 -20.48
C VAL A 61 12.67 15.37 -19.01
N PHE A 62 11.65 16.10 -18.54
CA PHE A 62 11.16 16.04 -17.18
C PHE A 62 9.91 15.19 -17.10
N GLY A 63 9.70 14.55 -15.96
CA GLY A 63 8.47 13.84 -15.66
C GLY A 63 8.24 13.75 -14.15
N ARG A 64 6.99 13.54 -13.76
CA ARG A 64 6.60 13.25 -12.38
C ARG A 64 5.55 12.16 -12.34
N ALA A 65 5.57 11.40 -11.26
CA ALA A 65 4.53 10.46 -10.91
C ALA A 65 4.01 10.75 -9.50
N PHE A 66 2.72 10.53 -9.30
CA PHE A 66 2.06 10.60 -8.01
C PHE A 66 1.22 9.34 -7.83
N CYS A 67 1.31 8.72 -6.65
CA CYS A 67 0.56 7.51 -6.31
C CYS A 67 -0.26 7.76 -5.05
N ASP A 68 -1.53 7.38 -5.08
CA ASP A 68 -2.44 7.40 -3.96
C ASP A 68 -3.19 6.08 -3.89
N PHE A 69 -2.66 5.16 -3.09
CA PHE A 69 -3.30 3.87 -2.80
C PHE A 69 -4.24 3.97 -1.59
N GLY A 70 -4.47 5.21 -1.12
CA GLY A 70 -5.25 5.63 0.03
C GLY A 70 -4.65 5.33 1.40
N PRO A 71 -5.49 5.38 2.46
CA PRO A 71 -5.00 5.47 3.83
C PRO A 71 -4.40 4.17 4.36
N GLU A 72 -4.78 3.04 3.80
CA GLU A 72 -4.28 1.72 4.18
C GLU A 72 -4.06 0.89 2.91
N PHE A 73 -2.85 0.40 2.74
CA PHE A 73 -2.43 -0.42 1.59
C PHE A 73 -1.39 -1.43 2.07
N THR A 74 -1.63 -2.72 1.83
CA THR A 74 -0.72 -3.78 2.27
C THR A 74 0.32 -4.08 1.19
N VAL A 75 1.59 -3.88 1.53
CA VAL A 75 2.72 -4.38 0.75
C VAL A 75 3.05 -5.78 1.23
N VAL A 76 2.85 -6.79 0.38
CA VAL A 76 3.09 -8.20 0.71
C VAL A 76 4.54 -8.64 0.47
N ASP A 77 5.25 -7.90 -0.37
CA ASP A 77 6.62 -8.12 -0.79
C ASP A 77 7.21 -6.73 -1.13
N ASP A 78 8.20 -6.30 -0.36
CA ASP A 78 8.77 -4.94 -0.42
C ASP A 78 10.08 -4.87 -1.22
N ASP A 79 10.78 -6.00 -1.36
CA ASP A 79 12.06 -6.07 -2.07
C ASP A 79 12.00 -6.88 -3.38
N GLY A 80 11.00 -7.76 -3.55
CA GLY A 80 10.86 -8.62 -4.72
C GLY A 80 11.97 -9.66 -4.85
N GLU A 81 12.81 -9.83 -3.82
CA GLU A 81 13.93 -10.76 -3.84
C GLU A 81 13.47 -12.18 -3.54
N THR A 82 14.19 -13.17 -4.06
CA THR A 82 13.87 -14.55 -3.74
C THR A 82 14.15 -14.83 -2.26
N PRO A 83 13.20 -15.42 -1.50
CA PRO A 83 13.41 -15.73 -0.09
C PRO A 83 14.67 -16.55 0.13
N LYS A 84 15.53 -16.12 1.05
CA LYS A 84 16.81 -16.80 1.34
C LYS A 84 16.54 -18.16 1.97
N THR A 85 17.16 -19.19 1.40
CA THR A 85 17.12 -20.56 1.94
C THR A 85 18.52 -21.02 2.31
N THR A 86 18.66 -21.65 3.47
CA THR A 86 19.91 -22.33 3.88
C THR A 86 19.58 -23.64 4.57
N LEU A 87 20.52 -24.59 4.53
CA LEU A 87 20.41 -25.82 5.31
C LEU A 87 20.68 -25.50 6.79
N LEU A 88 19.91 -26.15 7.67
CA LEU A 88 20.07 -26.06 9.13
C LEU A 88 20.60 -27.41 9.65
N ASP A 89 21.52 -27.35 10.62
CA ASP A 89 22.08 -28.53 11.27
C ASP A 89 21.56 -28.67 12.71
N ASN A 90 21.81 -27.68 13.58
CA ASN A 90 21.40 -27.72 14.99
C ASN A 90 20.89 -26.36 15.50
N ILE A 91 19.97 -26.40 16.47
CA ILE A 91 19.43 -25.23 17.19
C ILE A 91 19.76 -25.41 18.68
N ILE A 92 20.35 -24.39 19.30
CA ILE A 92 20.74 -24.42 20.73
C ILE A 92 19.89 -23.42 21.50
N ILE A 93 19.38 -23.83 22.67
CA ILE A 93 18.68 -22.95 23.60
C ILE A 93 19.73 -22.18 24.39
N ALA A 94 19.70 -20.84 24.33
CA ALA A 94 20.59 -20.02 25.15
C ALA A 94 20.15 -20.09 26.62
N GLU A 95 21.05 -20.51 27.50
CA GLU A 95 20.83 -20.43 28.95
C GLU A 95 20.91 -18.95 29.38
N THR A 96 19.84 -18.46 30.00
CA THR A 96 19.86 -17.14 30.65
C THR A 96 20.64 -17.29 31.95
N GLN A 97 21.73 -16.54 32.12
CA GLN A 97 22.43 -16.50 33.41
C GLN A 97 21.56 -15.78 34.43
N ASP A 98 20.75 -16.53 35.17
CA ASP A 98 20.18 -16.04 36.42
C ASP A 98 21.35 -15.86 37.39
N SER A 99 21.70 -14.60 37.63
CA SER A 99 22.69 -14.21 38.62
C SER A 99 22.23 -14.71 39.99
N ALA A 100 22.81 -15.82 40.47
CA ALA A 100 22.61 -16.28 41.83
C ALA A 100 23.21 -15.24 42.80
N VAL A 101 22.35 -14.41 43.39
CA VAL A 101 22.70 -13.59 44.55
C VAL A 101 22.92 -14.53 45.73
N ASN A 102 24.19 -14.84 46.02
CA ASN A 102 24.57 -15.66 47.16
C ASN A 102 24.63 -14.75 48.41
N ASN A 103 23.56 -14.75 49.21
CA ASN A 103 23.55 -14.09 50.52
C ASN A 103 24.31 -14.96 51.52
N ASN A 104 25.61 -14.74 51.62
CA ASN A 104 26.37 -15.17 52.79
C ASN A 104 26.13 -14.14 53.90
N ASP A 105 25.08 -14.34 54.68
CA ASP A 105 24.93 -13.71 55.99
C ASP A 105 25.76 -14.52 56.99
N ASP A 106 27.01 -14.10 57.21
CA ASP A 106 27.87 -14.62 58.28
C ASP A 106 27.31 -14.23 59.66
N ASN A 107 27.18 -15.24 60.53
CA ASN A 107 26.70 -15.16 61.91
C ASN A 107 27.80 -14.80 62.91
#